data_AF-A0A139HUF5-F1
#
_entry.id   AF-A0A139HUF5-F1
#
_cell.length_a   1.000
_cell.length_b   1.000
_cell.length_c   1.000
_cell.angle_alpha   90.00
_cell.angle_beta   90.00
_cell.angle_gamma   90.00
#
_symmetry.space_group_name_H-M   'P 1'
#
loop_
_entity.id
_entity.type
_entity.pdbx_description
1 polymer ?
#
loop_
_entity_poly.entity_id
_entity_poly.type
_entity_poly.pdbx_seq_one_letter_code
_entity_poly.pdbx_strand_id
1 'polypeptide(L)' 'MAPGLGLAHTDPTSYHPSKQQTNGTTNGRTSKANLPKVAILDNTSSVDEVVEALKIAGGCVIKNAVAHEDLDTIQSAI' A
#
# COMPACT_ATOMS: atom_id res chain seq x y z
N MET A 1 2.44 31.11 44.74
CA MET A 1 1.35 31.03 43.74
C MET A 1 1.75 31.91 42.57
N ALA A 2 2.33 31.33 41.53
CA ALA A 2 2.71 32.10 40.33
C ALA A 2 1.49 32.17 39.39
N PRO A 3 1.00 33.36 39.03
CA PRO A 3 -0.07 33.50 38.07
C PRO A 3 0.47 33.31 36.65
N GLY A 4 -0.28 32.60 35.80
CA GLY A 4 -0.21 32.81 34.36
C GLY A 4 0.83 32.02 33.57
N LEU A 5 0.86 30.68 33.70
CA LEU A 5 1.18 29.86 32.54
C LEU A 5 -0.04 29.91 31.62
N GLY A 6 -0.01 30.80 30.63
CA GLY A 6 -1.07 31.04 29.64
C GLY A 6 -1.37 29.84 28.74
N LEU A 7 -1.84 28.75 29.35
CA LEU A 7 -2.24 27.50 28.69
C LEU A 7 -3.76 27.37 28.57
N ALA A 8 -4.51 28.31 29.14
CA ALA A 8 -5.97 28.34 28.99
C ALA A 8 -6.32 29.26 27.81
N HIS A 9 -6.55 28.66 26.64
CA HIS A 9 -7.26 29.31 25.55
C HIS A 9 -8.72 29.49 25.97
N THR A 10 -9.03 30.55 26.72
CA THR A 10 -10.39 30.89 27.15
C THR A 10 -11.15 31.76 26.16
N ASP A 11 -10.55 32.09 25.02
CA ASP A 11 -11.22 32.83 23.95
C ASP A 11 -11.78 31.86 22.90
N PRO A 12 -13.12 31.72 22.79
CA PRO A 12 -13.76 30.85 21.81
C PRO A 12 -13.60 31.34 20.36
N THR A 13 -12.89 32.45 20.13
CA THR A 13 -12.62 33.01 18.80
C THR A 13 -11.13 33.05 18.46
N SER A 14 -10.24 32.57 19.35
CA SER A 14 -8.78 32.51 19.13
C SER A 14 -8.37 31.30 18.25
N TYR A 15 -9.17 30.98 17.25
CA TYR A 15 -8.84 29.95 16.28
C TYR A 15 -7.75 30.49 15.34
N HIS A 16 -6.52 30.02 15.54
CA HIS A 16 -5.47 30.18 14.55
C HIS A 16 -5.94 29.52 13.23
N PRO A 17 -5.81 30.16 12.05
CA PRO A 17 -6.35 29.64 10.78
C PRO A 17 -5.81 28.26 10.38
N SER A 18 -4.72 27.77 10.99
CA SER A 18 -4.24 26.40 10.83
C SER A 18 -5.10 25.33 11.51
N LYS A 19 -6.07 25.73 12.34
CA LYS A 19 -7.04 24.86 13.02
C LYS A 19 -8.42 24.96 12.37
N GLN A 20 -8.51 25.41 11.11
CA GLN A 20 -9.72 25.21 10.31
C GLN A 20 -9.97 23.70 10.22
N GLN A 21 -10.93 23.27 11.03
CA GLN A 21 -11.49 21.95 11.03
C GLN A 21 -12.14 21.74 9.66
N THR A 22 -11.48 20.98 8.79
CA THR A 22 -12.05 20.49 7.53
C THR A 22 -13.09 19.42 7.86
N ASN A 23 -14.21 19.84 8.44
CA ASN A 23 -15.41 19.04 8.53
C ASN A 23 -16.02 18.95 7.14
N GLY A 24 -15.71 17.87 6.43
CA GLY A 24 -16.38 17.49 5.19
C GLY A 24 -15.41 17.16 4.07
N THR A 25 -15.23 15.86 3.86
CA THR A 25 -14.84 15.29 2.58
C THR A 25 -13.41 15.58 2.13
N THR A 26 -12.45 14.87 2.72
CA THR A 26 -11.59 14.00 1.92
C THR A 26 -11.08 12.94 2.88
N ASN A 27 -11.66 11.73 2.85
CA ASN A 27 -10.85 10.55 3.15
C ASN A 27 -9.66 10.70 2.24
N GLY A 28 -8.53 11.15 2.78
CA GLY A 28 -7.26 11.10 2.11
C GLY A 28 -7.09 9.64 1.74
N ARG A 29 -7.49 9.29 0.52
CA ARG A 29 -6.76 8.35 -0.29
C ARG A 29 -5.36 8.91 -0.23
N THR A 30 -4.60 8.47 0.78
CA THR A 30 -3.16 8.42 0.77
C THR A 30 -2.84 8.15 -0.67
N SER A 31 -2.25 9.17 -1.31
CA SER A 31 -1.83 9.14 -2.69
C SER A 31 -1.39 7.71 -2.92
N LYS A 32 -2.18 6.92 -3.67
CA LYS A 32 -1.74 5.59 -4.03
C LYS A 32 -0.49 5.92 -4.80
N ALA A 33 0.67 5.81 -4.16
CA ALA A 33 1.94 5.82 -4.83
C ALA A 33 1.68 4.91 -6.02
N ASN A 34 1.94 5.40 -7.23
CA ASN A 34 1.63 4.67 -8.44
C ASN A 34 2.61 3.50 -8.49
N LEU A 35 2.34 2.51 -7.65
CA LEU A 35 3.18 1.35 -7.44
C LEU A 35 3.04 0.54 -8.73
N PRO A 36 4.16 0.12 -9.33
CA PRO A 36 4.12 -0.71 -10.51
C PRO A 36 3.26 -1.94 -10.19
N LYS A 37 2.25 -2.18 -11.03
CA LYS A 37 1.38 -3.34 -10.88
C LYS A 37 2.20 -4.59 -11.16
N VAL A 38 2.12 -5.57 -10.27
CA VAL A 38 2.73 -6.89 -10.47
C VAL A 38 2.02 -7.56 -11.64
N ALA A 39 2.78 -7.98 -12.65
CA ALA A 39 2.23 -8.69 -13.80
C ALA A 39 1.84 -10.12 -13.39
N ILE A 40 0.74 -10.60 -13.96
CA ILE A 40 0.24 -11.96 -13.78
C ILE A 40 0.31 -12.64 -15.14
N LEU A 41 1.14 -13.66 -15.23
CA LEU A 41 1.43 -14.41 -16.45
C LEU A 41 0.92 -15.85 -16.29
N ASP A 42 0.66 -16.51 -17.41
CA ASP A 42 0.34 -17.93 -17.44
C ASP A 42 1.63 -18.76 -17.60
N ASN A 43 1.59 -20.04 -17.27
CA ASN A 43 2.75 -20.93 -17.38
C ASN A 43 3.22 -21.18 -18.83
N THR A 44 2.44 -20.76 -19.83
CA THR A 44 2.80 -20.81 -21.24
C THR A 44 3.45 -19.53 -21.75
N SER A 45 3.56 -18.48 -20.91
CA SER A 45 4.21 -17.23 -21.28
C SER A 45 5.69 -17.46 -21.61
N SER A 46 6.20 -16.66 -22.55
CA SER A 46 7.59 -16.76 -22.96
C SER A 46 8.53 -16.21 -21.87
N VAL A 47 9.79 -16.66 -21.90
CA VAL A 47 10.80 -16.20 -20.95
C VAL A 47 11.02 -14.68 -21.07
N ASP A 48 10.94 -14.13 -22.28
CA ASP A 48 11.13 -12.70 -22.52
C ASP A 48 10.05 -11.86 -21.82
N GLU A 49 8.78 -12.28 -21.89
CA GLU A 49 7.66 -11.63 -21.19
C GLU A 49 7.84 -11.64 -19.67
N VAL A 50 8.32 -12.76 -19.11
CA VAL A 50 8.62 -12.89 -17.67
C VAL A 50 9.74 -11.93 -17.27
N VAL A 51 10.80 -11.84 -18.07
CA VAL A 51 11.93 -10.94 -17.82
C VAL A 51 11.51 -9.47 -17.89
N GLU A 52 10.65 -9.10 -18.84
CA GLU A 52 10.11 -7.74 -18.91
C GLU A 52 9.27 -7.39 -17.68
N ALA A 53 8.38 -8.29 -17.25
CA ALA A 53 7.61 -8.10 -16.03
C ALA A 53 8.48 -7.89 -14.79
N LEU A 54 9.55 -8.69 -14.66
CA LEU A 54 10.53 -8.59 -13.57
C LEU A 54 11.27 -7.24 -13.58
N LYS A 55 11.65 -6.73 -14.75
CA LYS A 55 12.33 -5.43 -14.89
C LYS A 55 11.47 -4.25 -14.41
N ILE A 56 10.15 -4.33 -14.57
CA ILE A 56 9.22 -3.25 -14.25
C ILE A 56 8.88 -3.22 -12.75
N ALA A 57 8.49 -4.38 -12.20
CA ALA A 57 7.92 -4.46 -10.86
C ALA A 57 8.85 -5.14 -9.83
N GLY A 58 10.00 -5.68 -10.25
CA GLY A 58 10.89 -6.48 -9.40
C GLY A 58 10.34 -7.86 -9.05
N GLY A 59 9.15 -8.21 -9.55
CA GLY A 59 8.45 -9.45 -9.27
C GLY A 59 7.29 -9.66 -10.25
N CYS A 60 6.94 -10.92 -10.49
CA CYS A 60 5.77 -11.32 -11.27
C CYS A 60 5.11 -12.54 -10.65
N VAL A 61 3.85 -12.79 -10.97
CA VAL A 61 3.12 -13.99 -10.58
C VAL A 61 2.94 -14.87 -11.81
N ILE A 62 3.39 -16.12 -11.76
CA ILE A 62 3.14 -17.10 -12.82
C ILE A 62 2.09 -18.08 -12.32
N LYS A 63 0.93 -18.10 -12.97
CA LYS A 63 -0.16 -19.04 -12.65
C LYS A 63 0.21 -20.43 -13.10
N ASN A 64 -0.12 -21.43 -12.28
CA ASN A 64 0.11 -22.85 -12.57
C ASN A 64 1.55 -23.14 -13.02
N ALA A 65 2.53 -22.45 -12.42
CA ALA A 65 3.94 -22.62 -12.75
C ALA A 65 4.43 -24.06 -12.51
N VAL A 66 3.82 -24.75 -11.54
CA VAL A 66 4.11 -26.13 -11.16
C VAL A 66 2.80 -26.90 -11.16
N ALA A 67 2.85 -28.19 -11.53
CA ALA A 67 1.69 -29.07 -11.48
C ALA A 67 1.25 -29.30 -10.03
N HIS A 68 -0.05 -29.45 -9.80
CA HIS A 68 -0.59 -29.59 -8.45
C HIS A 68 -0.09 -30.89 -7.78
N GLU A 69 0.11 -31.96 -8.55
CA GLU A 69 0.65 -33.24 -8.08
C GLU A 69 2.06 -33.12 -7.45
N ASP A 70 2.91 -32.26 -8.01
CA ASP A 70 4.24 -32.01 -7.47
C ASP A 70 4.16 -31.24 -6.14
N LEU A 71 3.22 -30.30 -6.04
CA LEU A 71 2.97 -29.53 -4.81
C LEU A 71 2.42 -30.42 -3.70
N ASP A 72 1.47 -31.32 -4.02
CA ASP A 72 0.88 -32.27 -3.08
C ASP A 72 1.93 -33.25 -2.54
N THR A 73 2.89 -33.66 -3.39
CA THR A 73 4.02 -34.51 -3.00
C THR A 73 4.93 -33.79 -2.01
N ILE A 74 5.26 -32.52 -2.26
CA ILE A 74 6.08 -31.71 -1.33
C ILE A 74 5.34 -31.50 -0.01
N GLN A 75 4.06 -31.16 -0.05
CA GLN A 75 3.27 -30.94 1.17
C GLN A 75 3.18 -32.20 2.03
N SER A 76 3.04 -33.37 1.41
CA SER A 76 2.94 -34.65 2.11
C SER A 76 4.28 -35.12 2.70
N ALA A 77 5.40 -34.54 2.24
CA ALA A 77 6.75 -34.86 2.72
C ALA A 77 7.19 -34.00 3.92
N ILE A 78 6.41 -32.99 4.31
CA ILE A 78 6.65 -32.07 5.44
C ILE A 78 5.77 -32.48 6.61
#